data_AF-A0A2D5UA24-F1
#
_entry.id   AF-A0A2D5UA24-F1
#
_cell.length_a   1.000
_cell.length_b   1.000
_cell.length_c   1.000
_cell.angle_alpha   90.00
_cell.angle_beta   90.00
_cell.angle_gamma   90.00
#
_symmetry.space_group_name_H-M   'P 1'
#
loop_
_entity.id
_entity.type
_entity.pdbx_description
1 polymer ?
#
loop_
_entity_poly.entity_id
_entity_poly.type
_entity_poly.pdbx_seq_one_letter_code
_entity_poly.pdbx_strand_id
1 'polypeptide(L)'
;MLLASGPRRHHYPPRFYLNGFSRDDLLWIYDCELNEIRQQIPINTAVERDYYSIEDEDGNRNNAVEEYLSTVEDKARTAIQRLEAGENLNDDLRTHLSIFMALLLARTPVFEGAFNEHTQGKLRTLLKEMLSDTEKAKIHFQDFAKKTGE
;
A
#
# COMPACT_ATOMS: atom_id res chain seq x y z
N MET A 1 4.66 -12.09 26.79
CA MET A 1 4.16 -11.25 25.68
C MET A 1 5.32 -11.02 24.74
N LEU A 2 5.48 -11.87 23.73
CA LEU A 2 6.53 -11.73 22.71
C LEU A 2 5.98 -10.79 21.65
N LEU A 3 6.50 -9.56 21.60
CA LEU A 3 6.20 -8.60 20.54
C LEU A 3 6.72 -9.17 19.22
N ALA A 4 5.85 -9.49 18.28
CA ALA A 4 6.24 -9.87 16.93
C ALA A 4 7.09 -8.74 16.30
N SER A 5 8.34 -9.05 15.93
CA SER A 5 9.33 -8.08 15.49
C SER A 5 9.28 -7.89 13.96
N GLY A 6 8.35 -7.07 13.49
CA GLY A 6 8.30 -6.59 12.10
C GLY A 6 8.84 -5.15 11.95
N PRO A 7 9.31 -4.74 10.76
CA PRO A 7 9.62 -3.34 10.45
C PRO A 7 8.41 -2.44 10.79
N ARG A 8 8.60 -1.44 11.65
CA ARG A 8 7.48 -0.54 12.02
C ARG A 8 7.37 0.69 11.14
N ARG A 9 8.32 0.90 10.23
CA ARG A 9 8.39 2.06 9.36
C ARG A 9 8.18 1.60 7.93
N HIS A 10 7.06 1.99 7.36
CA HIS A 10 6.66 1.61 6.01
C HIS A 10 6.75 2.81 5.10
N HIS A 11 7.53 2.67 4.04
CA HIS A 11 7.67 3.70 3.02
C HIS A 11 6.59 3.59 1.95
N TYR A 12 6.13 4.72 1.44
CA TYR A 12 5.20 4.76 0.30
C TYR A 12 5.95 4.46 -1.01
N PRO A 13 6.87 5.31 -1.49
CA PRO A 13 7.94 4.88 -2.39
C PRO A 13 9.07 4.25 -1.56
N PRO A 14 9.51 3.03 -1.88
CA PRO A 14 10.51 2.36 -1.07
C PRO A 14 11.84 3.09 -1.07
N ARG A 15 12.60 2.92 0.02
CA ARG A 15 13.87 3.63 0.24
C ARG A 15 14.86 3.46 -0.91
N PHE A 16 14.94 2.28 -1.53
CA PHE A 16 15.86 2.05 -2.64
C PHE A 16 15.55 2.97 -3.83
N TYR A 17 14.26 3.22 -4.08
CA TYR A 17 13.82 4.09 -5.17
C TYR A 17 14.14 5.55 -4.86
N LEU A 18 13.87 5.99 -3.63
CA LEU A 18 14.23 7.34 -3.16
C LEU A 18 15.75 7.60 -3.22
N ASN A 19 16.57 6.59 -2.90
CA ASN A 19 18.02 6.71 -2.98
C ASN A 19 18.52 7.00 -4.42
N GLY A 20 17.80 6.53 -5.45
CA GLY A 20 18.14 6.83 -6.85
C GLY A 20 18.03 8.31 -7.21
N PHE A 21 17.30 9.10 -6.41
CA PHE A 21 17.17 10.55 -6.57
C PHE A 21 18.02 11.36 -5.58
N SER A 22 18.84 10.69 -4.78
CA SER A 22 19.62 11.33 -3.74
C SER A 22 21.03 11.72 -4.21
N ARG A 23 21.56 12.79 -3.63
CA ARG A 23 22.94 13.23 -3.74
C ARG A 23 23.42 13.64 -2.35
N ASP A 24 24.59 13.15 -1.95
CA ASP A 24 25.14 13.37 -0.60
C ASP A 24 24.13 12.96 0.50
N ASP A 25 23.47 11.81 0.32
CA ASP A 25 22.40 11.24 1.17
C ASP A 25 21.12 12.10 1.32
N LEU A 26 20.99 13.17 0.54
CA LEU A 26 19.84 14.06 0.56
C LEU A 26 19.08 14.02 -0.76
N LEU A 27 17.75 14.13 -0.69
CA LEU A 27 16.90 14.38 -1.84
C LEU A 27 16.10 15.66 -1.63
N TRP A 28 15.78 16.34 -2.73
CA TRP A 28 14.91 17.51 -2.71
C TRP A 28 13.46 17.08 -2.84
N ILE A 29 12.62 17.60 -1.96
CA ILE A 29 11.18 17.37 -1.94
C ILE A 29 10.50 18.70 -2.16
N TYR A 30 9.53 18.71 -3.05
CA TYR A 30 8.54 19.77 -3.14
C TYR A 30 7.28 19.33 -2.39
N ASP A 31 6.88 20.11 -1.40
CA ASP A 31 5.68 19.90 -0.61
C ASP A 31 4.58 20.82 -1.13
N CYS A 32 3.55 20.22 -1.74
CA CYS A 32 2.47 20.96 -2.36
C CYS A 32 1.54 21.65 -1.33
N GLU A 33 1.44 21.12 -0.10
CA GLU A 33 0.55 21.68 0.94
C GLU A 33 1.20 22.89 1.61
N LEU A 34 2.48 22.78 1.94
CA LEU A 34 3.26 23.86 2.54
C LEU A 34 3.83 24.83 1.50
N ASN A 35 3.76 24.46 0.22
CA ASN A 35 4.35 25.18 -0.92
C ASN A 35 5.84 25.51 -0.69
N GLU A 36 6.60 24.51 -0.25
CA GLU A 36 8.02 24.65 0.08
C GLU A 36 8.88 23.60 -0.61
N ILE A 37 10.16 23.95 -0.80
CA ILE A 37 11.19 23.01 -1.28
C ILE A 37 12.16 22.79 -0.12
N ARG A 38 12.34 21.53 0.29
CA ARG A 38 13.25 21.15 1.38
C ARG A 38 14.09 19.94 1.02
N GLN A 39 15.22 19.79 1.71
CA GLN A 39 16.03 18.58 1.65
C GLN A 39 15.64 17.61 2.77
N GLN A 40 15.63 16.32 2.47
CA GLN A 40 15.45 15.26 3.47
C GLN A 40 16.31 14.04 3.14
N ILE A 41 16.56 13.23 4.17
CA ILE A 41 17.19 11.92 4.02
C ILE A 41 16.13 10.88 3.60
N PRO A 42 16.40 10.00 2.62
CA PRO A 42 15.45 9.00 2.12
C PRO A 42 14.78 8.16 3.20
N ILE A 43 15.52 7.80 4.26
CA ILE A 43 14.99 6.98 5.34
C ILE A 43 13.86 7.67 6.12
N ASN A 44 13.77 9.00 6.11
CA ASN A 44 12.75 9.78 6.80
C ASN A 44 11.70 10.40 5.88
N THR A 45 11.78 10.12 4.57
CA THR A 45 10.88 10.67 3.57
C THR A 45 9.78 9.68 3.25
N ALA A 46 8.54 10.18 3.11
CA ALA A 46 7.38 9.41 2.66
C ALA A 46 7.23 8.07 3.41
N VAL A 47 7.29 8.14 4.74
CA VAL A 47 7.30 6.99 5.64
C VAL A 47 6.26 7.15 6.73
N GLU A 48 5.51 6.09 7.01
CA GLU A 48 4.48 6.05 8.03
C GLU A 48 4.68 4.84 8.95
N ARG A 49 4.27 4.98 10.21
CA ARG A 49 4.46 3.91 11.21
C ARG A 49 3.30 2.91 11.15
N ASP A 50 3.63 1.62 11.10
CA ASP A 50 2.67 0.50 11.16
C ASP A 50 1.58 0.52 10.06
N TYR A 51 1.80 1.25 8.96
CA TYR A 51 0.84 1.43 7.87
C TYR A 51 0.31 0.12 7.21
N TYR A 52 1.17 -0.90 7.03
CA TYR A 52 0.77 -2.22 6.49
C TYR A 52 0.59 -3.30 7.57
N SER A 53 0.57 -2.92 8.85
CA SER A 53 0.41 -3.89 9.94
C SER A 53 -1.00 -4.44 9.94
N ILE A 54 -1.15 -5.73 9.66
CA ILE A 54 -2.39 -6.48 9.84
C ILE A 54 -2.18 -7.41 11.02
N GLU A 55 -3.09 -7.41 12.00
CA GLU A 55 -3.08 -8.36 13.11
C GLU A 55 -4.10 -9.48 12.83
N ASP A 56 -3.75 -10.72 13.15
CA ASP A 56 -4.69 -11.84 13.13
C ASP A 56 -5.59 -11.84 14.40
N GLU A 57 -6.54 -12.77 14.47
CA GLU A 57 -7.50 -12.89 15.59
C GLU A 57 -6.80 -13.12 16.95
N ASP A 58 -5.57 -13.65 16.93
CA ASP A 58 -4.74 -13.91 18.11
C ASP A 58 -3.79 -12.74 18.44
N GLY A 59 -3.85 -11.64 17.67
CA GLY A 59 -3.01 -10.46 17.84
C GLY A 59 -1.58 -10.62 17.31
N ASN A 60 -1.30 -11.65 16.50
CA ASN A 60 -0.02 -11.78 15.82
C ASN A 60 -0.01 -10.95 14.53
N ARG A 61 1.13 -10.35 14.24
CA ARG A 61 1.32 -9.55 13.03
C ARG A 61 1.45 -10.45 11.80
N ASN A 62 0.62 -10.20 10.80
CA ASN A 62 0.67 -10.83 9.49
C ASN A 62 1.65 -10.07 8.58
N ASN A 63 2.75 -10.73 8.22
CA ASN A 63 3.82 -10.14 7.40
C ASN A 63 3.66 -10.41 5.89
N ALA A 64 2.57 -11.07 5.45
CA ALA A 64 2.42 -11.48 4.04
C ALA A 64 2.45 -10.30 3.07
N VAL A 65 1.90 -9.16 3.48
CA VAL A 65 1.97 -7.93 2.68
C VAL A 65 3.43 -7.49 2.53
N GLU A 66 4.17 -7.37 3.64
CA GLU A 66 5.57 -6.95 3.64
C GLU A 66 6.47 -7.87 2.81
N GLU A 67 6.29 -9.19 2.90
CA GLU A 67 7.02 -10.19 2.11
C GLU A 67 6.77 -10.05 0.61
N TYR A 68 5.50 -9.84 0.23
CA TYR A 68 5.15 -9.58 -1.17
C TYR A 68 5.76 -8.26 -1.66
N LEU A 69 5.74 -7.21 -0.85
CA LEU A 69 6.33 -5.91 -1.21
C LEU A 69 7.83 -6.06 -1.45
N SER A 70 8.53 -6.70 -0.51
CA SER A 70 9.97 -6.94 -0.61
C SER A 70 10.32 -7.66 -1.91
N THR A 71 9.56 -8.69 -2.28
CA THR A 71 9.78 -9.45 -3.51
C THR A 71 9.65 -8.57 -4.76
N VAL A 72 8.59 -7.77 -4.84
CA VAL A 72 8.37 -6.86 -5.98
C VAL A 72 9.45 -5.78 -6.03
N GLU A 73 9.82 -5.23 -4.88
CA GLU A 73 10.84 -4.18 -4.77
C GLU A 73 12.24 -4.66 -5.17
N ASP A 74 12.63 -5.86 -4.77
CA ASP A 74 13.93 -6.43 -5.14
C ASP A 74 14.04 -6.69 -6.65
N LYS A 75 12.96 -7.18 -7.26
CA LYS A 75 12.87 -7.37 -8.71
C LYS A 75 12.87 -6.03 -9.45
N ALA A 76 12.13 -5.04 -8.96
CA ALA A 76 12.10 -3.71 -9.52
C ALA A 76 13.46 -3.01 -9.44
N ARG A 77 14.17 -3.14 -8.30
CA ARG A 77 15.54 -2.63 -8.14
C ARG A 77 16.47 -3.23 -9.20
N THR A 78 16.42 -4.54 -9.39
CA THR A 78 17.22 -5.23 -10.41
C THR A 78 16.86 -4.74 -11.82
N ALA A 79 15.57 -4.56 -12.11
CA ALA A 79 15.11 -4.05 -13.40
C ALA A 79 15.61 -2.62 -13.67
N ILE A 80 15.51 -1.72 -12.69
CA ILE A 80 15.98 -0.33 -12.82
C ILE A 80 17.49 -0.29 -13.06
N GLN A 81 18.29 -1.04 -12.29
CA GLN A 81 19.75 -1.12 -12.48
C GLN A 81 20.14 -1.59 -13.89
N ARG A 82 19.41 -2.57 -14.45
CA ARG A 82 19.62 -3.02 -15.83
C ARG A 82 19.29 -1.94 -16.85
N LEU A 83 18.17 -1.25 -16.68
CA LEU A 83 17.78 -0.15 -17.57
C LEU A 83 18.80 0.99 -17.53
N GLU A 84 19.31 1.35 -16.34
CA GLU A 84 20.39 2.35 -16.18
C GLU A 84 21.68 1.94 -16.88
N ALA A 85 22.00 0.64 -16.91
CA ALA A 85 23.13 0.08 -17.65
C ALA A 85 22.88 -0.04 -19.17
N GLY A 86 21.68 0.31 -19.66
CA GLY A 86 21.30 0.16 -21.07
C GLY A 86 20.98 -1.27 -21.50
N GLU A 87 20.72 -2.17 -20.54
CA GLU A 87 20.37 -3.56 -20.80
C GLU A 87 18.87 -3.75 -21.05
N ASN A 88 18.52 -4.86 -21.74
CA ASN A 88 17.14 -5.26 -21.93
C ASN A 88 16.59 -6.05 -20.73
N LEU A 89 15.29 -5.87 -20.46
CA LEU A 89 14.56 -6.66 -19.47
C LEU A 89 13.93 -7.91 -20.09
N ASN A 90 14.02 -9.03 -19.38
CA ASN A 90 13.21 -10.21 -19.65
C ASN A 90 11.77 -10.01 -19.15
N ASP A 91 10.87 -10.95 -19.48
CA ASP A 91 9.45 -10.84 -19.16
C ASP A 91 9.16 -10.83 -17.64
N ASP A 92 9.98 -11.56 -16.85
CA ASP A 92 9.86 -11.59 -15.39
C ASP A 92 10.14 -10.20 -14.77
N LEU A 93 11.26 -9.59 -15.13
CA LEU A 93 11.64 -8.25 -14.66
C LEU A 93 10.68 -7.18 -15.17
N ARG A 94 10.20 -7.31 -16.42
CA ARG A 94 9.21 -6.39 -16.99
C ARG A 94 7.90 -6.44 -16.21
N THR A 95 7.41 -7.65 -15.91
CA THR A 95 6.19 -7.84 -15.10
C THR A 95 6.32 -7.20 -13.72
N HIS A 96 7.40 -7.49 -13.01
CA HIS A 96 7.60 -6.95 -11.67
C HIS A 96 7.81 -5.42 -11.67
N LEU A 97 8.51 -4.88 -12.67
CA LEU A 97 8.64 -3.43 -12.82
C LEU A 97 7.28 -2.77 -13.10
N SER A 98 6.43 -3.37 -13.93
CA SER A 98 5.06 -2.88 -14.17
C SER A 98 4.21 -2.90 -12.90
N ILE A 99 4.26 -3.99 -12.12
CA ILE A 99 3.58 -4.06 -10.82
C ILE A 99 4.13 -2.98 -9.90
N PHE A 100 5.45 -2.82 -9.80
CA PHE A 100 6.07 -1.80 -8.97
C PHE A 100 5.60 -0.38 -9.33
N MET A 101 5.56 -0.03 -10.61
CA MET A 101 5.02 1.27 -11.06
C MET A 101 3.55 1.45 -10.68
N ALA A 102 2.72 0.41 -10.78
CA ALA A 102 1.34 0.46 -10.33
C ALA A 102 1.24 0.70 -8.81
N LEU A 103 2.13 0.07 -8.03
CA LEU A 103 2.19 0.24 -6.57
C LEU A 103 2.65 1.64 -6.16
N LEU A 104 3.57 2.27 -6.90
CA LEU A 104 3.97 3.67 -6.66
C LEU A 104 2.78 4.65 -6.76
N LEU A 105 1.80 4.34 -7.61
CA LEU A 105 0.57 5.13 -7.73
C LEU A 105 -0.44 4.75 -6.63
N ALA A 106 -0.72 3.45 -6.49
CA ALA A 106 -1.85 2.96 -5.73
C ALA A 106 -1.65 2.99 -4.20
N ARG A 107 -0.41 3.09 -3.72
CA ARG A 107 -0.08 3.06 -2.27
C ARG A 107 0.34 4.40 -1.70
N THR A 108 -0.20 5.48 -2.27
CA THR A 108 -0.05 6.81 -1.69
C THR A 108 -1.28 7.13 -0.83
N PRO A 109 -1.15 7.88 0.28
CA PRO A 109 -2.29 8.25 1.11
C PRO A 109 -3.41 8.95 0.35
N VAL A 110 -3.07 9.73 -0.67
CA VAL A 110 -4.03 10.41 -1.54
C VAL A 110 -4.85 9.40 -2.34
N PHE A 111 -4.19 8.41 -2.96
CA PHE A 111 -4.90 7.38 -3.72
C PHE A 111 -5.74 6.49 -2.81
N GLU A 112 -5.20 6.09 -1.67
CA GLU A 112 -5.93 5.29 -0.69
C GLU A 112 -7.15 6.05 -0.14
N GLY A 113 -6.99 7.32 0.23
CA GLY A 113 -8.09 8.17 0.68
C GLY A 113 -9.19 8.29 -0.37
N ALA A 114 -8.82 8.59 -1.62
CA ALA A 114 -9.77 8.68 -2.73
C ALA A 114 -10.49 7.34 -3.00
N PHE A 115 -9.76 6.22 -2.92
CA PHE A 115 -10.31 4.88 -3.08
C PHE A 115 -11.27 4.51 -1.94
N ASN A 116 -10.89 4.81 -0.70
CA ASN A 116 -11.69 4.54 0.50
C ASN A 116 -12.96 5.38 0.53
N GLU A 117 -12.89 6.68 0.20
CA GLU A 117 -14.07 7.55 0.08
C GLU A 117 -15.04 7.02 -0.99
N HIS A 118 -14.53 6.65 -2.16
CA HIS A 118 -15.34 6.08 -3.24
C HIS A 118 -15.97 4.74 -2.84
N THR A 119 -15.21 3.89 -2.16
CA THR A 119 -15.66 2.57 -1.72
C THR A 119 -16.70 2.68 -0.61
N GLN A 120 -16.50 3.56 0.38
CA GLN A 120 -17.47 3.83 1.45
C GLN A 120 -18.74 4.46 0.90
N GLY A 121 -18.63 5.42 -0.02
CA GLY A 121 -19.77 6.04 -0.70
C GLY A 121 -20.59 5.01 -1.47
N LYS A 122 -19.94 4.12 -2.21
CA LYS A 122 -20.59 3.02 -2.93
C LYS A 122 -21.18 1.96 -2.01
N LEU A 123 -20.49 1.57 -0.94
CA LEU A 123 -21.00 0.62 0.05
C LEU A 123 -22.27 1.17 0.71
N ARG A 124 -22.29 2.46 1.07
CA ARG A 124 -23.49 3.10 1.63
C ARG A 124 -24.66 3.12 0.65
N THR A 125 -24.41 3.39 -0.63
CA THR A 125 -25.44 3.37 -1.67
C THR A 125 -25.93 1.95 -1.95
N LEU A 126 -25.02 0.98 -2.05
CA LEU A 126 -25.34 -0.43 -2.19
C LEU A 126 -26.15 -0.96 -0.99
N LEU A 127 -25.76 -0.61 0.24
CA LEU A 127 -26.50 -0.95 1.45
C LEU A 127 -27.88 -0.28 1.45
N LYS A 128 -28.00 0.99 1.03
CA LYS A 128 -29.30 1.64 0.90
C LYS A 128 -30.17 0.96 -0.15
N GLU A 129 -29.63 0.56 -1.29
CA GLU A 129 -30.36 -0.17 -2.32
C GLU A 129 -30.76 -1.57 -1.84
N MET A 130 -29.84 -2.33 -1.24
CA MET A 130 -30.10 -3.67 -0.69
C MET A 130 -31.10 -3.64 0.47
N LEU A 131 -31.07 -2.60 1.31
CA LEU A 131 -31.94 -2.45 2.48
C LEU A 131 -33.20 -1.63 2.20
N SER A 132 -33.34 -1.02 1.01
CA SER A 132 -34.55 -0.30 0.59
C SER A 132 -35.73 -1.23 0.33
N ASP A 133 -35.46 -2.52 0.14
CA ASP A 133 -36.44 -3.60 0.04
C ASP A 133 -36.42 -4.39 1.35
N THR A 134 -37.33 -4.05 2.26
CA THR A 134 -37.36 -4.53 3.64
C THR A 134 -37.45 -6.06 3.76
N GLU A 135 -37.99 -6.75 2.76
CA GLU A 135 -38.01 -8.22 2.77
C GLU A 135 -36.68 -8.85 2.33
N LYS A 136 -35.97 -8.26 1.35
CA LYS A 136 -34.62 -8.73 0.99
C LYS A 136 -33.61 -8.47 2.09
N ALA A 137 -33.74 -7.34 2.79
CA ALA A 137 -32.96 -7.04 3.98
C ALA A 137 -33.13 -8.13 5.05
N LYS A 138 -34.39 -8.52 5.34
CA LYS A 138 -34.72 -9.53 6.34
C LYS A 138 -34.14 -10.90 6.02
N ILE A 139 -34.20 -11.31 4.76
CA ILE A 139 -33.62 -12.57 4.28
C ILE A 139 -32.09 -12.55 4.45
N HIS A 140 -31.42 -11.46 4.04
CA HIS A 140 -29.97 -11.34 4.19
C HIS A 140 -29.51 -11.31 5.65
N PHE A 141 -30.24 -10.64 6.55
CA PHE A 141 -29.93 -10.65 7.98
C PHE A 141 -30.13 -12.04 8.60
N GLN A 142 -31.17 -12.78 8.19
CA GLN A 142 -31.40 -14.15 8.65
C GLN A 142 -30.32 -15.12 8.16
N ASP A 143 -29.86 -14.97 6.91
CA ASP A 143 -28.79 -15.80 6.36
C ASP A 143 -27.42 -15.46 6.96
N PHE A 144 -27.20 -14.19 7.33
CA PHE A 144 -26.00 -13.76 8.05
C PHE A 144 -25.98 -14.32 9.48
N ALA A 145 -27.08 -14.16 10.23
CA ALA A 145 -27.24 -14.70 11.60
C ALA A 145 -27.01 -16.23 11.65
N LYS A 146 -27.58 -16.97 10.69
CA LYS A 146 -27.35 -18.42 10.53
C LYS A 146 -25.89 -18.80 10.26
N LYS A 147 -25.10 -17.94 9.60
CA LYS A 147 -23.69 -18.20 9.29
C LYS A 147 -22.75 -17.77 10.41
N THR A 148 -23.12 -16.77 11.20
CA THR A 148 -22.30 -16.27 12.31
C THR A 148 -22.66 -16.88 13.66
N GLY A 149 -23.74 -17.67 13.74
CA GLY A 149 -24.09 -18.44 14.92
C GLY A 149 -24.81 -17.67 16.02
N GLU A 150 -25.44 -16.53 15.68
CA GLU A 150 -26.40 -15.83 16.55
C GLU A 150 -27.84 -16.16 16.19
#